data_AF-A0A6A6YUN3-F1
#
_entry.id   AF-A0A6A6YUN3-F1
#
_cell.length_a   1.000
_cell.length_b   1.000
_cell.length_c   1.000
_cell.angle_alpha   90.00
_cell.angle_beta   90.00
_cell.angle_gamma   90.00
#
_symmetry.space_group_name_H-M   'P 1'
#
loop_
_entity.id
_entity.type
_entity.pdbx_description
1 polymer ?
#
loop_
_entity_poly.entity_id
_entity_poly.type
_entity_poly.pdbx_seq_one_letter_code
_entity_poly.pdbx_strand_id
1 'polypeptide(L)'
;MHEVTNHIVHNRWEDVNPIASFQVSLVFVIRVEIDKLSLKFREGPPGIQPRDVEKDGPDREGDVWTGIVPLYEHLGEPVESGLTPGVAVPEGLKRFIGERNQRQSEHAVEVAK
;
A
#
# COMPACT_ATOMS: atom_id res chain seq x y z
N MET A 1 -18.50 -1.27 13.11
CA MET A 1 -18.22 -0.52 11.87
C MET A 1 -17.21 0.60 12.10
N HIS A 2 -17.34 1.40 13.18
CA HIS A 2 -16.36 2.43 13.59
C HIS A 2 -14.89 2.02 13.40
N GLU A 3 -14.43 1.00 14.12
CA GLU A 3 -13.02 0.55 14.08
C GLU A 3 -12.57 0.10 12.69
N VAL A 4 -13.43 -0.60 11.96
CA VAL A 4 -13.11 -1.10 10.62
C VAL A 4 -12.95 0.07 9.64
N THR A 5 -13.83 1.07 9.71
CA THR A 5 -13.74 2.28 8.87
C THR A 5 -12.47 3.06 9.17
N ASN A 6 -12.17 3.30 10.45
CA ASN A 6 -11.00 4.07 10.86
C ASN A 6 -9.68 3.31 10.65
N HIS A 7 -9.72 1.98 10.54
CA HIS A 7 -8.55 1.17 10.16
C HIS A 7 -8.16 1.37 8.69
N ILE A 8 -9.13 1.62 7.79
CA ILE A 8 -8.86 1.86 6.37
C ILE A 8 -8.40 3.30 6.15
N VAL A 9 -9.16 4.27 6.65
CA VAL A 9 -8.84 5.71 6.59
C VAL A 9 -8.96 6.29 7.99
N HIS A 10 -7.85 6.76 8.54
CA HIS A 10 -7.81 7.25 9.91
C HIS A 10 -8.83 8.37 10.16
N ASN A 11 -9.60 8.25 11.25
CA ASN A 11 -10.67 9.16 11.68
C ASN A 11 -11.79 9.41 10.65
N ARG A 12 -11.95 8.56 9.63
CA ARG A 12 -12.97 8.75 8.59
C ARG A 12 -14.39 8.68 9.13
N TRP A 13 -14.62 7.96 10.22
CA TRP A 13 -15.95 7.82 10.83
C TRP A 13 -16.55 9.15 11.28
N GLU A 14 -15.73 10.10 11.72
CA GLU A 14 -16.18 11.42 12.17
C GLU A 14 -16.65 12.32 11.01
N ASP A 15 -16.21 12.00 9.78
CA ASP A 15 -16.47 12.78 8.57
C ASP A 15 -17.60 12.20 7.70
N VAL A 16 -18.41 11.28 8.24
CA VAL A 16 -19.51 10.63 7.51
C VAL A 16 -20.82 10.69 8.29
N ASN A 17 -21.94 10.56 7.56
CA ASN A 17 -23.25 10.50 8.19
C ASN A 17 -23.37 9.25 9.08
N PRO A 18 -24.15 9.34 10.19
CA PRO A 18 -24.47 8.17 11.00
C PRO A 18 -25.09 7.05 10.18
N ILE A 19 -24.71 5.81 10.49
CA ILE A 19 -25.28 4.63 9.82
C ILE A 19 -26.74 4.45 10.26
N ALA A 20 -27.63 4.24 9.29
CA ALA A 20 -29.02 3.89 9.56
C ALA A 20 -29.12 2.52 10.27
N SER A 21 -29.98 2.42 11.28
CA SER A 21 -30.16 1.19 12.07
C SER A 21 -30.48 -0.05 11.22
N PHE A 22 -31.27 0.12 10.16
CA PHE A 22 -31.57 -0.95 9.19
C PHE A 22 -30.31 -1.52 8.53
N GLN A 23 -29.36 -0.68 8.14
CA GLN A 23 -28.11 -1.13 7.49
C GLN A 23 -27.28 -2.00 8.44
N VAL A 24 -27.30 -1.71 9.75
CA VAL A 24 -26.61 -2.53 10.76
C VAL A 24 -27.23 -3.92 10.87
N SER A 25 -28.55 -4.03 10.68
CA SER A 25 -29.25 -5.33 10.73
C SER A 25 -28.96 -6.24 9.53
N LEU A 26 -28.42 -5.69 8.43
CA LEU A 26 -28.13 -6.41 7.20
C LEU A 26 -26.72 -7.02 7.13
N VAL A 27 -25.86 -6.75 8.11
CA VAL A 27 -24.45 -7.14 8.09
C VAL A 27 -24.10 -8.05 9.25
N PHE A 28 -23.17 -8.98 8.99
CA PHE A 28 -22.54 -9.80 10.03
C PHE A 28 -21.08 -9.38 10.20
N VAL A 29 -20.62 -9.31 11.45
CA VAL A 29 -19.22 -9.02 11.76
C VAL A 29 -18.53 -10.33 12.10
N ILE A 30 -17.48 -10.66 11.35
CA ILE A 30 -16.63 -11.81 11.61
C ILE A 30 -15.33 -11.30 12.20
N ARG A 31 -14.96 -11.82 13.37
CA ARG A 31 -13.64 -11.61 13.98
C ARG A 31 -12.82 -12.87 13.82
N VAL A 32 -11.65 -12.73 13.22
CA VAL A 32 -10.67 -13.81 13.08
C VAL A 32 -9.52 -13.50 14.03
N GLU A 33 -9.19 -14.46 14.89
CA GLU A 33 -8.00 -14.38 15.74
C GLU A 33 -6.82 -15.05 15.03
N ILE A 34 -5.68 -14.38 15.03
CA ILE A 34 -4.46 -14.90 14.41
C ILE A 34 -3.76 -15.77 15.45
N ASP A 35 -3.91 -17.10 15.34
CA ASP A 35 -3.19 -18.07 16.19
C ASP A 35 -1.70 -18.17 15.81
N LYS A 36 -1.41 -18.18 14.51
CA LYS A 36 -0.05 -18.27 13.96
C LYS A 36 0.11 -17.38 12.75
N LEU A 37 1.27 -16.74 12.63
CA LEU A 37 1.63 -15.86 11.52
C LEU A 37 3.06 -16.18 11.04
N SER A 38 3.24 -16.29 9.73
CA SER A 38 4.55 -16.36 9.09
C SER A 38 4.61 -15.34 7.96
N LEU A 39 5.69 -14.57 7.89
CA LEU A 39 5.90 -13.53 6.88
C LEU A 39 7.22 -13.78 6.14
N LYS A 40 7.29 -13.37 4.88
CA LYS A 40 8.51 -13.41 4.07
C LYS A 40 8.69 -12.07 3.37
N PHE A 41 9.85 -11.47 3.59
CA PHE A 41 10.24 -10.20 2.97
C PHE A 41 11.45 -10.44 2.07
N ARG A 42 11.49 -9.71 0.94
CA ARG A 42 12.67 -9.63 0.09
C ARG A 42 12.81 -8.20 -0.38
N GLU A 43 13.84 -7.55 0.13
CA GLU A 43 14.19 -6.16 -0.07
C GLU A 43 15.69 -6.09 -0.43
N GLY A 44 16.11 -5.02 -1.09
CA GLY A 44 17.51 -4.83 -1.47
C GLY A 44 17.93 -5.44 -2.83
N PRO A 45 19.20 -5.25 -3.21
CA PRO A 45 19.71 -5.55 -4.55
C PRO A 45 19.71 -7.04 -4.88
N PRO A 46 19.75 -7.39 -6.18
CA PRO A 46 19.97 -8.78 -6.56
C PRO A 46 21.32 -9.27 -6.01
N GLY A 47 21.30 -10.41 -5.31
CA GLY A 47 22.53 -11.13 -5.01
C GLY A 47 23.10 -11.73 -6.30
N ILE A 48 24.42 -11.62 -6.48
CA ILE A 48 25.14 -12.25 -7.58
C ILE A 48 25.77 -13.55 -7.06
N GLN A 49 25.43 -14.66 -7.69
CA GLN A 49 26.09 -15.93 -7.39
C GLN A 49 27.45 -15.99 -8.09
N PRO A 50 28.50 -16.50 -7.42
CA PRO A 50 29.77 -16.76 -8.08
C PRO A 50 29.57 -17.72 -9.26
N ARG A 51 30.28 -17.46 -10.37
CA ARG A 51 30.30 -18.33 -11.55
C ARG A 51 31.68 -18.92 -11.76
N ASP A 52 31.70 -20.14 -12.30
CA ASP A 52 32.90 -20.82 -12.77
C ASP A 52 32.96 -20.69 -14.29
N VAL A 53 33.81 -19.80 -14.80
CA VAL A 53 33.90 -19.50 -16.23
C VAL A 53 34.24 -20.74 -17.07
N GLU A 54 34.98 -21.71 -16.53
CA GLU A 54 35.33 -22.93 -17.27
C GLU A 54 34.11 -23.86 -17.46
N LYS A 55 33.18 -23.87 -16.50
CA LYS A 55 31.97 -24.70 -16.55
C LYS A 55 30.76 -23.96 -17.13
N ASP A 56 30.59 -22.71 -16.77
CA ASP A 56 29.41 -21.89 -17.04
C ASP A 56 29.55 -21.08 -18.34
N GLY A 57 30.74 -21.07 -18.95
CA GLY A 57 31.07 -20.29 -20.14
C GLY A 57 31.48 -18.85 -19.84
N PRO A 58 32.02 -18.13 -20.84
CA PRO A 58 32.53 -16.77 -20.68
C PRO A 58 31.44 -15.77 -20.30
N ASP A 59 31.84 -14.67 -19.68
CA ASP A 59 30.95 -13.55 -19.44
C ASP A 59 30.53 -12.88 -20.75
N ARG A 60 29.39 -12.19 -20.70
CA ARG A 60 28.87 -11.44 -21.84
C ARG A 60 29.83 -10.33 -22.20
N GLU A 61 30.04 -10.10 -23.50
CA GLU A 61 30.74 -8.92 -23.99
C GLU A 61 29.88 -7.65 -23.75
N GLY A 62 30.44 -6.69 -23.01
CA GLY A 62 29.80 -5.43 -22.64
C GLY A 62 29.21 -5.40 -21.22
N ASP A 63 28.83 -4.21 -20.78
CA ASP A 63 28.30 -4.00 -19.42
C ASP A 63 26.89 -4.59 -19.25
N VAL A 64 26.65 -5.23 -18.10
CA VAL A 64 25.33 -5.77 -17.73
C VAL A 64 24.73 -4.91 -16.63
N TRP A 65 23.57 -4.31 -16.89
CA TRP A 65 22.85 -3.55 -15.87
C TRP A 65 22.23 -4.47 -14.81
N THR A 66 22.50 -4.17 -13.55
CA THR A 66 21.85 -4.77 -12.39
C THR A 66 21.30 -3.66 -11.50
N GLY A 67 20.05 -3.79 -11.08
CA GLY A 67 19.44 -2.81 -10.19
C GLY A 67 18.04 -3.20 -9.78
N ILE A 68 17.33 -2.23 -9.23
CA ILE A 68 15.96 -2.36 -8.76
C ILE A 68 15.13 -1.29 -9.45
N VAL A 69 13.90 -1.66 -9.84
CA VAL A 69 12.87 -0.70 -10.22
C VAL A 69 11.92 -0.60 -9.02
N PRO A 70 11.96 0.50 -8.25
CA PRO A 70 11.04 0.70 -7.13
C PRO A 70 9.59 0.65 -7.60
N LEU A 71 8.75 -0.07 -6.86
CA LEU A 71 7.32 -0.14 -7.09
C LEU A 71 6.61 0.26 -5.80
N TYR A 72 5.63 1.14 -5.92
CA TYR A 72 4.76 1.52 -4.82
C TYR A 72 3.36 1.84 -5.33
N GLU A 73 2.37 1.71 -4.46
CA GLU A 73 1.01 2.13 -4.76
C GLU A 73 0.83 3.62 -4.51
N HIS A 74 0.16 4.30 -5.43
CA HIS A 74 -0.19 5.71 -5.31
C HIS A 74 -1.71 5.87 -5.38
N LEU A 75 -2.29 6.44 -4.33
CA LEU A 75 -3.68 6.90 -4.38
C LEU A 75 -3.71 8.21 -5.16
N GLY A 76 -4.52 8.26 -6.22
CA GLY A 76 -4.74 9.48 -6.98
C GLY A 76 -5.63 10.49 -6.25
N GLU A 77 -5.90 11.60 -6.93
CA GLU A 77 -6.78 12.64 -6.42
C GLU A 77 -8.23 12.15 -6.28
N PRO A 78 -8.95 12.53 -5.19
CA PRO A 78 -10.36 12.19 -5.03
C PRO A 78 -11.21 12.71 -6.19
N VAL A 79 -12.12 11.86 -6.68
CA VAL A 79 -13.06 12.21 -7.74
C VAL A 79 -14.45 12.41 -7.15
N GLU A 80 -15.10 13.52 -7.49
CA GLU A 80 -16.46 13.81 -7.03
C GLU A 80 -17.46 12.77 -7.54
N SER A 81 -18.40 12.37 -6.67
CA SER A 81 -19.48 11.43 -7.03
C SER A 81 -20.62 12.07 -7.82
N GLY A 82 -20.69 13.41 -7.85
CA GLY A 82 -21.83 14.17 -8.37
C GLY A 82 -23.07 14.18 -7.46
N LEU A 83 -23.10 13.39 -6.37
CA LEU A 83 -24.23 13.36 -5.42
C LEU A 83 -24.24 14.56 -4.47
N THR A 84 -23.06 15.11 -4.17
CA THR A 84 -22.86 16.28 -3.31
C THR A 84 -21.95 17.29 -4.01
N PRO A 85 -22.42 17.92 -5.09
CA PRO A 85 -21.59 18.78 -5.93
C PRO A 85 -21.07 19.99 -5.15
N GLY A 86 -19.78 20.31 -5.31
CA GLY A 86 -19.14 21.46 -4.68
C GLY A 86 -18.83 21.30 -3.19
N VAL A 87 -19.06 20.11 -2.61
CA VAL A 87 -18.64 19.81 -1.24
C VAL A 87 -17.14 19.48 -1.24
N ALA A 88 -16.38 20.22 -0.43
CA ALA A 88 -14.94 20.02 -0.33
C ALA A 88 -14.58 18.63 0.20
N VAL A 89 -13.50 18.05 -0.33
CA VAL A 89 -12.90 16.83 0.21
C VAL A 89 -12.46 17.08 1.66
N PRO A 90 -12.83 16.21 2.62
CA PRO A 90 -12.41 16.35 4.01
C PRO A 90 -10.89 16.41 4.16
N GLU A 91 -10.40 17.32 5.02
CA GLU A 91 -8.97 17.48 5.28
C GLU A 91 -8.31 16.22 5.86
N GLY A 92 -9.06 15.44 6.65
CA GLY A 92 -8.60 14.14 7.15
C GLY A 92 -8.28 13.16 6.01
N LEU A 93 -9.11 13.11 4.98
CA LEU A 93 -8.91 12.26 3.81
C LEU A 93 -7.72 12.72 2.97
N LYS A 94 -7.59 14.03 2.71
CA LYS A 94 -6.43 14.58 1.97
C LYS A 94 -5.12 14.25 2.67
N ARG A 95 -5.07 14.45 3.99
CA ARG A 95 -3.91 14.12 4.82
C ARG A 95 -3.56 12.64 4.75
N PHE A 96 -4.55 11.76 4.91
CA PHE A 96 -4.35 10.32 4.80
C PHE A 96 -3.73 9.92 3.43
N ILE A 97 -4.26 10.47 2.33
CA ILE A 97 -3.73 10.21 0.98
C ILE A 97 -2.28 10.65 0.89
N GLY A 98 -1.96 11.88 1.32
CA GLY A 98 -0.60 12.42 1.31
C GLY A 98 0.38 11.58 2.13
N GLU A 99 0.05 11.30 3.39
CA GLU A 99 0.89 10.52 4.30
C GLU A 99 1.08 9.08 3.82
N ARG A 100 0.02 8.42 3.32
CA ARG A 100 0.12 7.06 2.77
C ARG A 100 1.02 7.04 1.55
N ASN A 101 0.80 7.95 0.59
CA ASN A 101 1.58 8.01 -0.65
C ASN A 101 3.06 8.30 -0.35
N GLN A 102 3.35 9.24 0.55
CA GLN A 102 4.69 9.55 1.01
C GLN A 102 5.36 8.29 1.57
N ARG A 103 4.74 7.64 2.57
CA ARG A 103 5.28 6.44 3.22
C ARG A 103 5.56 5.30 2.22
N GLN A 104 4.65 5.08 1.27
CA GLN A 104 4.79 4.05 0.24
C GLN A 104 5.98 4.33 -0.69
N SER A 105 6.09 5.56 -1.18
CA SER A 105 7.18 5.97 -2.07
C SER A 105 8.54 5.98 -1.36
N GLU A 106 8.60 6.49 -0.12
CA GLU A 106 9.82 6.53 0.69
C GLU A 106 10.33 5.13 0.96
N HIS A 107 9.45 4.22 1.41
CA HIS A 107 9.82 2.84 1.67
C HIS A 107 10.35 2.15 0.39
N ALA A 108 9.64 2.28 -0.74
CA ALA A 108 10.07 1.65 -2.00
C ALA A 108 11.44 2.14 -2.48
N VAL A 109 11.77 3.41 -2.27
CA VAL A 109 13.09 3.98 -2.60
C VAL A 109 14.14 3.59 -1.57
N GLU A 110 13.78 3.52 -0.29
CA GLU A 110 14.67 3.14 0.80
C GLU A 110 15.17 1.70 0.64
N VAL A 111 14.26 0.75 0.41
CA VAL A 111 14.61 -0.67 0.23
C VAL A 111 15.27 -0.98 -1.11
N ALA A 112 15.30 0.01 -2.02
CA ALA A 112 15.95 -0.10 -3.31
C ALA A 112 17.41 0.39 -3.30
N LYS A 113 17.90 0.94 -2.18
CA LYS A 113 19.31 1.30 -1.96
C LYS A 113 20.09 0.11 -1.44
#